data_AF-A0A7V8WFG2-F1
#
_entry.id   AF-A0A7V8WFG2-F1
#
_cell.length_a   1.000
_cell.length_b   1.000
_cell.length_c   1.000
_cell.angle_alpha   90.00
_cell.angle_beta   90.00
_cell.angle_gamma   90.00
#
_symmetry.space_group_name_H-M   'P 1'
#
loop_
_entity.id
_entity.type
_entity.pdbx_description
1 polymer ?
#
loop_
_entity_poly.entity_id
_entity_poly.type
_entity_poly.pdbx_seq_one_letter_code
_entity_poly.pdbx_strand_id
1 'polypeptide(L)'
;MPGKFLNMAEQPQLVTDPVCGMHIAPSTAAGHWDYSRTRYFFCNPDRQRQEGQTVMFLAADGKPAGTIGAADPIKASTEEAIRLLHADGLRLMMVHGG
;
A
#
# COMPACT_ATOMS: atom_id res chain seq x y z
N MET A 1 -31.03 28.69 32.88
CA MET A 1 -30.21 27.46 32.82
C MET A 1 -29.12 27.69 31.78
N PRO A 2 -27.82 27.60 32.14
CA PRO A 2 -26.74 27.99 31.24
C PRO A 2 -26.47 26.91 30.19
N GLY A 3 -26.18 27.37 28.97
CA GLY A 3 -25.94 26.55 27.79
C GLY A 3 -24.72 25.64 27.91
N LYS A 4 -24.87 24.43 27.36
CA LYS A 4 -23.81 23.45 27.17
C LYS A 4 -22.79 24.01 26.17
N PHE A 5 -21.63 24.42 26.68
CA PHE A 5 -20.43 24.58 25.87
C PHE A 5 -20.09 23.21 25.27
N LEU A 6 -20.21 23.07 23.95
CA LEU A 6 -19.66 21.92 23.25
C LEU A 6 -18.14 22.00 23.37
N ASN A 7 -17.57 21.01 24.06
CA ASN A 7 -16.13 20.91 24.31
C ASN A 7 -15.35 20.86 22.99
N MET A 8 -14.38 21.76 22.87
CA MET A 8 -13.38 21.83 21.80
C MET A 8 -12.29 20.73 21.92
N ALA A 9 -12.52 19.68 22.70
CA ALA A 9 -11.49 18.76 23.21
C ALA A 9 -11.70 17.32 22.72
N GLU A 10 -11.65 17.11 21.41
CA GLU A 10 -11.35 15.81 20.76
C GLU A 10 -11.40 15.98 19.24
N GLN A 11 -10.69 16.97 18.69
CA GLN A 11 -10.41 16.94 17.26
C GLN A 11 -9.29 15.91 17.07
N PRO A 12 -9.54 14.75 16.42
CA PRO A 12 -8.48 13.80 16.16
C PRO A 12 -7.42 14.54 15.36
N GLN A 13 -6.22 14.70 15.93
CA GLN A 13 -5.11 15.30 15.20
C GLN A 13 -4.85 14.41 13.99
N LEU A 14 -5.31 14.88 12.83
CA LEU A 14 -5.10 14.20 11.56
C LEU A 14 -3.61 14.23 11.26
N VAL A 15 -3.05 13.05 10.99
CA VAL A 15 -1.66 12.89 10.57
C VAL A 15 -1.64 12.68 9.06
N THR A 16 -0.58 13.15 8.41
CA THR A 16 -0.41 12.99 6.96
C THR A 16 0.28 11.67 6.67
N ASP A 17 -0.31 10.86 5.80
CA ASP A 17 0.37 9.69 5.23
C ASP A 17 1.53 10.17 4.34
N PRO A 18 2.79 9.79 4.63
CA PRO A 18 3.96 10.22 3.87
C PRO A 18 4.03 9.65 2.44
N VAL A 19 3.20 8.65 2.10
CA VAL A 19 3.16 8.00 0.79
C VAL A 19 2.13 8.69 -0.11
N CYS A 20 0.89 8.82 0.35
CA CYS A 20 -0.22 9.30 -0.46
C CYS A 20 -0.60 10.78 -0.20
N GLY A 21 -0.08 11.40 0.87
CA GLY A 21 -0.42 12.77 1.29
C GLY A 21 -1.80 12.91 1.92
N MET A 22 -2.51 11.80 2.15
CA MET A 22 -3.84 11.82 2.74
C MET A 22 -3.78 12.11 4.24
N HIS A 23 -4.68 12.97 4.72
CA HIS A 23 -4.88 13.21 6.14
C HIS A 23 -5.73 12.11 6.74
N ILE A 24 -5.20 11.40 7.73
CA ILE A 24 -5.85 10.25 8.37
C ILE A 24 -5.90 10.42 9.88
N ALA A 25 -7.00 10.00 10.50
CA ALA A 25 -7.04 9.88 11.94
C ALA A 25 -6.23 8.63 12.34
N PRO A 26 -5.32 8.72 13.32
CA PRO A 26 -4.54 7.57 13.79
C PRO A 26 -5.39 6.35 14.19
N SER A 27 -6.61 6.59 14.70
CA SER A 27 -7.56 5.55 15.08
C SER A 27 -8.18 4.79 13.90
N THR A 28 -8.18 5.37 12.70
CA THR A 28 -8.78 4.80 11.49
C THR A 28 -7.75 4.48 10.41
N ALA A 29 -6.45 4.53 10.74
CA ALA A 29 -5.39 4.23 9.79
C ALA A 29 -5.46 2.76 9.35
N ALA A 30 -5.25 2.50 8.05
CA ALA A 30 -5.25 1.15 7.50
C ALA A 30 -4.01 0.35 7.94
N GLY A 31 -2.92 1.04 8.29
CA GLY A 31 -1.73 0.44 8.89
C GLY A 31 -0.84 1.49 9.53
N HIS A 32 0.15 1.04 10.29
CA HIS A 32 1.18 1.91 10.86
C HIS A 32 2.56 1.24 10.83
N TRP A 33 3.62 2.04 10.83
CA TRP A 33 5.00 1.56 10.88
C TRP A 33 5.83 2.42 11.83
N ASP A 34 6.58 1.78 12.71
CA ASP A 34 7.45 2.47 13.67
C ASP A 34 8.88 2.53 13.12
N TYR A 35 9.41 3.74 12.88
CA TYR A 35 10.77 3.96 12.39
C TYR A 35 11.41 5.18 13.07
N SER A 36 12.67 5.04 13.52
CA SER A 36 13.42 6.12 14.18
C SER A 36 12.66 6.81 15.34
N ARG A 37 11.91 6.02 16.13
CA ARG A 37 11.03 6.48 17.24
C ARG A 37 9.83 7.34 16.80
N THR A 38 9.49 7.35 15.52
CA THR A 38 8.28 7.97 14.99
C THR A 38 7.35 6.89 14.44
N ARG A 39 6.07 6.97 14.79
CA ARG A 39 5.01 6.13 14.21
C ARG A 39 4.44 6.83 13.00
N TYR A 40 4.48 6.15 11.86
CA TYR A 40 3.87 6.57 10.61
C TYR A 40 2.57 5.83 10.42
N PHE A 41 1.58 6.49 9.83
CA PHE A 41 0.26 5.93 9.57
C PHE A 41 -0.01 5.96 8.07
N PHE A 42 -0.70 4.95 7.55
CA PHE A 42 -0.93 4.78 6.11
C PHE A 42 -2.42 4.67 5.78
N CYS A 43 -2.82 5.34 4.70
CA CYS A 43 -4.16 5.39 4.14
C CYS A 43 -4.53 4.06 3.47
N ASN A 44 -3.57 3.45 2.78
CA ASN A 44 -3.73 2.15 2.11
C ASN A 44 -2.34 1.54 1.84
N PRO A 45 -1.75 0.80 2.80
CA PRO A 45 -0.40 0.27 2.68
C PRO A 45 -0.24 -0.82 1.61
N ASP A 46 -1.34 -1.46 1.18
CA ASP A 46 -1.31 -2.63 0.31
C ASP A 46 -1.78 -2.40 -1.12
N ARG A 47 -2.22 -1.18 -1.48
CA ARG A 47 -2.79 -0.88 -2.81
C ARG A 47 -1.93 -1.42 -3.96
N GLN A 48 -0.65 -1.08 -3.95
CA GLN A 48 0.29 -1.48 -5.00
C GLN A 48 0.54 -3.01 -4.98
N ARG A 49 0.53 -3.65 -3.80
CA ARG A 49 0.62 -5.12 -3.68
C ARG A 49 -0.62 -5.80 -4.26
N GLN A 50 -1.81 -5.24 -4.03
CA GLN A 50 -3.06 -5.74 -4.60
C GLN A 50 -3.09 -5.64 -6.13
N GLU A 51 -2.39 -4.64 -6.69
CA GLU A 51 -2.18 -4.48 -8.13
C GLU A 51 -1.06 -5.40 -8.68
N GLY A 52 -0.52 -6.33 -7.88
CA GLY A 52 0.50 -7.30 -8.29
C GLY A 52 1.92 -6.74 -8.30
N GLN A 53 2.14 -5.55 -7.74
CA GLN A 53 3.47 -4.94 -7.70
C GLN A 53 4.27 -5.41 -6.48
N THR A 54 5.57 -5.56 -6.65
CA THR A 54 6.50 -5.68 -5.52
C THR A 54 6.74 -4.30 -4.94
N VAL A 55 6.32 -4.08 -3.69
CA VAL A 55 6.38 -2.76 -3.03
C VAL A 55 7.56 -2.69 -2.07
N MET A 56 8.36 -1.64 -2.20
CA MET A 56 9.42 -1.25 -1.27
C MET A 56 9.11 0.12 -0.66
N PHE A 57 9.31 0.27 0.66
CA PHE A 57 9.23 1.58 1.32
C PHE A 57 10.51 2.37 1.08
N LEU A 58 10.38 3.65 0.73
CA LEU A 58 11.49 4.57 0.48
C LEU A 58 11.61 5.55 1.65
N ALA A 59 12.84 5.77 2.12
CA ALA A 59 13.17 6.81 3.07
C ALA A 59 14.27 7.73 2.50
N ALA A 60 14.12 9.03 2.71
CA ALA A 60 15.12 10.05 2.40
C ALA A 60 15.46 10.80 3.70
N ASP A 61 16.75 10.99 3.97
CA ASP A 61 17.24 11.66 5.19
C ASP A 61 16.66 11.08 6.50
N GLY A 62 16.49 9.76 6.56
CA GLY A 62 15.93 9.07 7.73
C GLY A 62 14.45 9.35 7.96
N LYS A 63 13.72 9.85 6.95
CA LYS A 63 12.27 10.07 7.00
C LYS A 63 11.60 9.28 5.87
N PRO A 64 10.44 8.65 6.09
CA PRO A 64 9.66 8.05 5.02
C PRO A 64 9.34 9.09 3.94
N ALA A 65 9.62 8.71 2.70
CA ALA A 65 9.44 9.55 1.52
C ALA A 65 8.39 8.98 0.56
N GLY A 66 8.04 7.70 0.69
CA GLY A 66 6.99 7.08 -0.12
C GLY A 66 7.17 5.57 -0.29
N THR A 67 6.57 5.04 -1.35
CA THR A 67 6.80 3.66 -1.81
C THR A 67 7.22 3.66 -3.28
N ILE A 68 8.00 2.66 -3.67
CA ILE A 68 8.26 2.33 -5.06
C ILE A 68 7.68 0.94 -5.35
N GLY A 69 6.86 0.85 -6.39
CA GLY A 69 6.29 -0.40 -6.89
C GLY A 69 7.08 -0.86 -8.11
N ALA A 70 7.66 -2.06 -8.04
CA ALA A 70 8.19 -2.75 -9.20
C ALA A 70 7.09 -3.62 -9.81
N ALA A 71 6.69 -3.29 -11.04
CA ALA A 71 5.79 -4.11 -11.83
C ALA A 71 6.60 -4.92 -12.85
N ASP A 72 6.25 -6.20 -13.01
CA ASP A 72 6.71 -7.03 -14.12
C ASP A 72 5.50 -7.32 -15.02
N PRO A 73 5.24 -6.48 -16.04
CA PRO A 73 4.03 -6.59 -16.84
C PRO A 73 4.03 -7.90 -17.63
N ILE A 74 2.90 -8.61 -17.58
CA ILE A 74 2.68 -9.81 -18.39
C ILE A 74 2.76 -9.41 -19.88
N LYS A 75 3.53 -10.18 -20.66
CA LYS A 75 3.69 -9.92 -22.11
C LYS A 75 2.34 -10.02 -22.82
N ALA A 76 2.10 -9.16 -23.80
CA ALA A 76 0.87 -9.19 -24.61
C ALA A 76 0.64 -10.54 -25.31
N SER A 77 1.72 -11.23 -25.70
CA SER A 77 1.66 -12.55 -26.35
C SER A 77 1.38 -13.71 -25.39
N THR A 78 1.32 -13.47 -24.08
CA THR A 78 1.21 -14.54 -23.07
C THR A 78 -0.06 -15.35 -23.24
N GLU A 79 -1.19 -14.70 -23.53
CA GLU A 79 -2.48 -15.38 -23.67
C GLU A 79 -2.47 -16.37 -24.85
N GLU A 80 -2.00 -15.93 -26.02
CA GLU A 80 -1.90 -16.79 -27.20
C GLU A 80 -0.92 -17.94 -26.95
N ALA A 81 0.24 -17.66 -26.35
CA ALA A 81 1.23 -18.68 -26.03
C ALA A 81 0.66 -19.76 -25.08
N ILE A 82 -0.05 -19.38 -24.02
CA ILE A 82 -0.68 -20.33 -23.09
C ILE A 82 -1.73 -21.19 -23.81
N ARG A 83 -2.56 -20.60 -24.68
CA ARG A 83 -3.58 -21.33 -25.43
C ARG A 83 -2.97 -22.39 -26.35
N LEU A 84 -1.92 -22.03 -27.09
CA LEU A 84 -1.22 -22.96 -27.97
C LEU A 84 -0.57 -24.10 -27.19
N LEU A 85 0.09 -23.79 -26.06
CA LEU A 85 0.70 -24.80 -25.20
C LEU A 85 -0.35 -25.78 -24.62
N HIS A 86 -1.53 -25.29 -24.23
CA HIS A 86 -2.64 -26.17 -23.82
C HIS A 86 -3.20 -27.01 -24.98
N ALA A 87 -3.30 -26.45 -26.19
CA ALA A 87 -3.75 -27.17 -27.38
C ALA A 87 -2.80 -28.33 -27.76
N ASP A 88 -1.49 -28.16 -27.50
CA ASP A 88 -0.48 -29.19 -27.65
C ASP A 88 -0.50 -30.24 -26.51
N GLY A 89 -1.47 -30.15 -25.60
CA GLY A 89 -1.67 -31.09 -24.49
C GLY A 89 -0.71 -30.89 -23.32
N LEU A 90 0.04 -29.78 -23.28
CA LEU A 90 0.97 -29.47 -22.20
C LEU A 90 0.20 -28.87 -21.00
N ARG A 91 0.61 -29.24 -19.78
CA ARG A 91 0.11 -28.65 -18.54
C ARG A 91 1.15 -27.68 -18.00
N LEU A 92 0.73 -26.45 -17.72
CA LEU A 92 1.59 -25.40 -17.17
C LEU A 92 1.39 -25.31 -15.66
N MET A 93 2.48 -25.19 -14.91
CA MET A 93 2.46 -24.87 -13.48
C MET A 93 3.28 -23.61 -13.24
N MET A 94 2.71 -22.66 -12.51
CA MET A 94 3.43 -21.48 -12.05
C MET A 94 4.27 -21.85 -10.82
N VAL A 95 5.54 -21.50 -10.85
CA VAL A 95 6.48 -21.70 -9.74
C VAL A 95 7.03 -20.33 -9.36
N HIS A 96 6.91 -19.96 -8.09
CA HIS A 96 7.54 -18.77 -7.54
C HIS A 96 8.63 -19.20 -6.54
N GLY A 97 9.69 -18.41 -6.43
CA GLY A 97 10.69 -18.58 -5.36
C GLY A 97 10.13 -18.05 -4.04
N GLY A 98 10.13 -18.88 -3.01
CA GLY A 98 9.92 -18.46 -1.62
C GLY A 98 11.25 -18.23 -0.93
#